data_AF-A0A9D5DVQ1-F1
#
_entry.id   AF-A0A9D5DVQ1-F1
#
_cell.length_a   1.000
_cell.length_b   1.000
_cell.length_c   1.000
_cell.angle_alpha   90.00
_cell.angle_beta   90.00
_cell.angle_gamma   90.00
#
_symmetry.space_group_name_H-M   'P 1'
#
loop_
_entity.id
_entity.type
_entity.pdbx_description
1 polymer ?
#
loop_
_entity_poly.entity_id
_entity_poly.type
_entity_poly.pdbx_seq_one_letter_code
_entity_poly.pdbx_strand_id
1 'polypeptide(L)'
;MQAQYDKIQHYLNMEEDITFKEFQQFYKEVVDELSTIHQGMDEETLWKALFVVENIISNADGRASEASNQEAKKYKKMSQRLQLYAKNFGVRLGQAGYKEEDINERFKVMFAEGESNQQST
;
A
#
# COMPACT_ATOMS: atom_id res chain seq x y z
N MET A 1 10.06 0.25 5.52
CA MET A 1 8.88 0.87 4.91
C MET A 1 9.30 1.79 3.78
N GLN A 2 10.42 2.51 3.88
CA GLN A 2 10.93 3.32 2.75
C GLN A 2 11.06 2.50 1.46
N ALA A 3 11.73 1.34 1.49
CA ALA A 3 11.92 0.52 0.29
C ALA A 3 10.59 0.04 -0.32
N GLN A 4 9.61 -0.28 0.51
CA GLN A 4 8.28 -0.73 0.12
C GLN A 4 7.47 0.44 -0.48
N TYR A 5 7.63 1.63 0.10
CA TYR A 5 7.09 2.87 -0.42
C TYR A 5 7.67 3.20 -1.80
N ASP A 6 8.99 3.16 -1.97
CA ASP A 6 9.64 3.39 -3.26
C ASP A 6 9.20 2.37 -4.31
N LYS A 7 9.06 1.10 -3.91
CA LYS A 7 8.63 0.02 -4.78
C LYS A 7 7.17 0.15 -5.24
N ILE A 8 6.24 0.53 -4.34
CA ILE A 8 4.86 0.79 -4.76
C ILE A 8 4.78 2.03 -5.66
N GLN A 9 5.57 3.08 -5.40
CA GLN A 9 5.64 4.25 -6.28
C GLN A 9 6.11 3.86 -7.68
N HIS A 10 7.14 3.02 -7.78
CA HIS A 10 7.59 2.49 -9.06
C HIS A 10 6.44 1.76 -9.78
N TYR A 11 5.76 0.83 -9.12
CA TYR A 11 4.66 0.06 -9.72
C TYR A 11 3.46 0.90 -10.13
N LEU A 12 3.09 1.90 -9.33
CA LEU A 12 1.97 2.80 -9.64
C LEU A 12 2.19 3.64 -10.90
N ASN A 13 3.45 3.84 -11.27
CA ASN A 13 3.83 4.66 -12.41
C ASN A 13 4.42 3.82 -13.56
N MET A 14 4.23 2.50 -13.57
CA MET A 14 4.55 1.65 -14.73
C MET A 14 3.44 1.73 -15.78
N GLU A 15 3.80 1.65 -17.06
CA GLU A 15 2.82 1.55 -18.16
C GLU A 15 2.13 0.18 -18.19
N GLU A 16 2.84 -0.87 -17.79
CA GLU A 16 2.35 -2.25 -17.77
C GLU A 16 2.08 -2.72 -16.34
N ASP A 17 1.00 -3.49 -16.18
CA ASP A 17 0.66 -4.15 -14.93
C ASP A 17 1.68 -5.25 -14.57
N ILE A 18 2.13 -5.27 -13.32
CA ILE A 18 2.95 -6.36 -12.80
C ILE A 18 2.20 -7.70 -12.81
N THR A 19 2.92 -8.81 -12.89
CA THR A 19 2.33 -10.16 -12.89
C THR A 19 1.76 -10.53 -11.51
N PHE A 20 0.89 -11.56 -11.46
CA PHE A 20 0.39 -12.13 -10.20
C PHE A 20 1.54 -12.49 -9.24
N LYS A 21 2.62 -13.08 -9.77
CA LYS A 21 3.76 -13.55 -8.98
C LYS A 21 4.52 -12.37 -8.36
N GLU A 22 4.73 -11.31 -9.11
CA GLU A 22 5.38 -10.09 -8.62
C GLU A 22 4.52 -9.38 -7.57
N PHE A 23 3.22 -9.26 -7.83
CA PHE A 23 2.28 -8.70 -6.86
C PHE A 23 2.28 -9.50 -5.55
N GLN A 24 2.20 -10.84 -5.65
CA GLN A 24 2.23 -11.73 -4.49
C GLN A 24 3.53 -11.60 -3.70
N GLN A 25 4.67 -11.50 -4.39
CA GLN A 25 5.97 -11.35 -3.76
C GLN A 25 6.09 -10.00 -3.04
N PHE A 26 5.65 -8.92 -3.68
CA PHE A 26 5.62 -7.59 -3.06
C PHE A 26 4.73 -7.55 -1.81
N TYR A 27 3.51 -8.10 -1.90
CA TYR A 27 2.63 -8.26 -0.74
C TYR A 27 3.31 -8.99 0.42
N LYS A 28 4.07 -10.07 0.12
CA LYS A 28 4.78 -10.83 1.15
C LYS A 28 5.85 -9.98 1.84
N GLU A 29 6.64 -9.25 1.07
CA GLU A 29 7.68 -8.35 1.61
C GLU A 29 7.09 -7.28 2.53
N VAL A 30 5.94 -6.70 2.15
CA VAL A 30 5.23 -5.70 2.98
C VAL A 30 4.73 -6.33 4.28
N VAL A 31 4.08 -7.51 4.19
CA VAL A 31 3.58 -8.21 5.37
C VAL A 31 4.71 -8.62 6.31
N ASP A 32 5.81 -9.14 5.77
CA ASP A 32 6.97 -9.58 6.55
C ASP A 32 7.58 -8.38 7.29
N GLU A 33 7.74 -7.23 6.63
CA GLU A 33 8.20 -6.02 7.29
C GLU A 33 7.22 -5.51 8.35
N LEU A 34 5.93 -5.38 8.01
CA LEU A 34 4.91 -4.91 8.96
C LEU A 34 4.83 -5.79 10.21
N SER A 35 5.04 -7.10 10.08
CA SER A 35 5.08 -8.00 11.23
C SER A 35 6.14 -7.61 12.27
N THR A 36 7.20 -6.90 11.84
CA THR A 36 8.29 -6.44 12.69
C THR A 36 8.12 -5.00 13.18
N ILE A 37 7.67 -4.08 12.31
CA ILE A 37 7.69 -2.63 12.61
C ILE A 37 6.34 -2.04 12.98
N HIS A 38 5.23 -2.78 12.85
CA HIS A 38 3.88 -2.21 13.02
C HIS A 38 3.66 -1.50 14.36
N GLN A 39 4.41 -1.86 15.41
CA GLN A 39 4.45 -1.16 16.70
C GLN A 39 5.60 -0.15 16.73
N GLY A 40 5.35 1.08 17.17
CA GLY A 40 6.40 2.08 17.36
C GLY A 40 6.84 2.84 16.11
N MET A 41 6.12 2.73 14.99
CA MET A 41 6.37 3.60 13.83
C MET A 41 6.22 5.07 14.20
N ASP A 42 7.16 5.90 13.75
CA ASP A 42 6.98 7.36 13.70
C ASP A 42 5.90 7.74 12.69
N GLU A 43 5.53 9.02 12.68
CA GLU A 43 4.44 9.53 11.84
C GLU A 43 4.73 9.35 10.34
N GLU A 44 5.95 9.65 9.91
CA GLU A 44 6.36 9.51 8.50
C GLU A 44 6.27 8.05 8.04
N THR A 45 6.79 7.12 8.84
CA THR A 45 6.71 5.68 8.58
C THR A 45 5.27 5.20 8.58
N LEU A 46 4.42 5.74 9.48
CA LEU A 46 3.00 5.41 9.55
C LEU A 46 2.24 5.86 8.28
N TRP A 47 2.53 7.05 7.77
CA TRP A 47 1.97 7.54 6.51
C TRP A 47 2.36 6.65 5.33
N LYS A 48 3.64 6.31 5.21
CA LYS A 48 4.14 5.41 4.16
C LYS A 48 3.52 4.02 4.28
N ALA A 49 3.42 3.49 5.49
CA ALA A 49 2.79 2.20 5.75
C ALA A 49 1.31 2.20 5.34
N LEU A 50 0.56 3.23 5.71
CA LEU A 50 -0.86 3.37 5.33
C LEU A 50 -1.00 3.45 3.80
N PHE A 51 -0.20 4.29 3.14
CA PHE A 51 -0.22 4.43 1.68
C PHE A 51 0.07 3.10 0.97
N VAL A 52 1.09 2.36 1.40
CA VAL A 52 1.44 1.05 0.83
C VAL A 52 0.29 0.05 0.99
N VAL A 53 -0.28 -0.07 2.19
CA VAL A 53 -1.34 -1.08 2.42
C VAL A 53 -2.62 -0.75 1.68
N GLU A 54 -3.04 0.51 1.63
CA GLU A 54 -4.26 0.94 0.92
C GLU A 54 -4.15 0.69 -0.58
N ASN A 55 -2.98 0.97 -1.18
CA ASN A 55 -2.75 0.69 -2.59
C ASN A 55 -2.76 -0.82 -2.90
N ILE A 56 -2.17 -1.66 -2.03
CA ILE A 56 -2.23 -3.11 -2.21
C ILE A 56 -3.66 -3.62 -2.05
N ILE A 57 -4.43 -3.11 -1.08
CA ILE A 57 -5.84 -3.49 -0.87
C ILE A 57 -6.66 -3.17 -2.12
N SER A 58 -6.64 -1.92 -2.57
CA SER A 58 -7.41 -1.46 -3.73
C SER A 58 -7.04 -2.25 -4.99
N ASN A 59 -5.74 -2.45 -5.24
CA ASN A 59 -5.28 -3.16 -6.42
C ASN A 59 -5.59 -4.67 -6.36
N ALA A 60 -5.46 -5.29 -5.17
CA ALA A 60 -5.86 -6.68 -4.98
C ALA A 60 -7.37 -6.88 -5.21
N ASP A 61 -8.22 -5.97 -4.72
CA ASP A 61 -9.67 -6.06 -4.91
C ASP A 61 -10.05 -5.86 -6.38
N GLY A 62 -9.41 -4.91 -7.08
CA GLY A 62 -9.56 -4.74 -8.53
C GLY A 62 -9.17 -6.00 -9.30
N ARG A 63 -7.96 -6.52 -9.09
CA ARG A 63 -7.46 -7.74 -9.76
C ARG A 63 -8.31 -8.96 -9.42
N ALA A 64 -8.85 -9.06 -8.21
CA ALA A 64 -9.73 -10.16 -7.84
C ALA A 64 -11.04 -10.22 -8.63
N SER A 65 -11.49 -9.10 -9.20
CA SER A 65 -12.72 -9.04 -9.99
C SER A 65 -12.54 -9.58 -11.42
N GLU A 66 -11.31 -9.58 -11.93
CA GLU A 66 -10.99 -9.96 -13.32
C GLU A 66 -10.22 -11.29 -13.41
N ALA A 67 -9.61 -11.73 -12.30
CA ALA A 67 -8.76 -12.92 -12.27
C ALA A 67 -9.53 -14.24 -12.24
N SER A 68 -8.81 -15.32 -12.57
CA SER A 68 -9.30 -16.69 -12.41
C SER A 68 -9.74 -16.98 -10.96
N ASN A 69 -10.64 -17.95 -10.79
CA ASN A 69 -11.16 -18.34 -9.46
C ASN A 69 -10.06 -18.65 -8.42
N GLN A 70 -8.90 -19.16 -8.84
CA GLN A 70 -7.80 -19.49 -7.92
C GLN A 70 -7.02 -18.24 -7.49
N GLU A 71 -6.71 -17.35 -8.41
CA GLU A 71 -5.99 -16.10 -8.14
C GLU A 71 -6.88 -15.08 -7.44
N ALA A 72 -8.14 -14.95 -7.85
CA ALA A 72 -9.13 -14.10 -7.17
C ALA A 72 -9.24 -14.42 -5.67
N LYS A 73 -9.22 -15.70 -5.31
CA LYS A 73 -9.20 -16.13 -3.89
C LYS A 73 -7.93 -15.69 -3.15
N LYS A 74 -6.78 -15.66 -3.84
CA LYS A 74 -5.52 -15.22 -3.23
C LYS A 74 -5.51 -13.70 -3.04
N TYR A 75 -5.92 -12.93 -4.04
CA TYR A 75 -6.05 -11.48 -3.95
C TYR A 75 -7.00 -11.05 -2.83
N LYS A 76 -8.20 -11.65 -2.75
CA LYS A 76 -9.16 -11.37 -1.67
C LYS A 76 -8.57 -11.61 -0.27
N LYS A 77 -7.77 -12.67 -0.10
CA LYS A 77 -7.08 -12.94 1.17
C LYS A 77 -5.99 -11.90 1.48
N MET A 78 -5.30 -11.38 0.46
CA MET A 78 -4.30 -10.32 0.63
C MET A 78 -4.97 -9.03 1.11
N SER A 79 -6.02 -8.58 0.41
CA SER A 79 -6.82 -7.41 0.79
C SER A 79 -7.35 -7.53 2.22
N GLN A 80 -8.04 -8.64 2.53
CA GLN A 80 -8.60 -8.89 3.87
C GLN A 80 -7.55 -8.83 4.99
N ARG A 81 -6.32 -9.36 4.75
CA ARG A 81 -5.27 -9.31 5.76
C ARG A 81 -4.79 -7.88 6.01
N LEU A 82 -4.63 -7.09 4.94
CA LEU A 82 -4.10 -5.73 5.05
C LEU A 82 -5.13 -4.73 5.59
N GLN A 83 -6.44 -4.99 5.46
CA GLN A 83 -7.48 -4.16 6.06
C GLN A 83 -7.30 -3.96 7.58
N LEU A 84 -6.76 -4.95 8.29
CA LEU A 84 -6.46 -4.81 9.72
C LEU A 84 -5.33 -3.80 9.98
N TYR A 85 -4.31 -3.80 9.14
CA TYR A 85 -3.21 -2.83 9.21
C TYR A 85 -3.69 -1.43 8.84
N ALA A 86 -4.41 -1.29 7.72
CA ALA A 86 -4.99 -0.02 7.29
C ALA A 86 -5.85 0.63 8.39
N LYS A 87 -6.77 -0.15 8.99
CA LYS A 87 -7.60 0.30 10.11
C LYS A 87 -6.76 0.75 11.32
N ASN A 88 -5.74 -0.03 11.69
CA ASN A 88 -4.86 0.34 12.81
C ASN A 88 -4.13 1.67 12.52
N PHE A 89 -3.56 1.80 11.33
CA PHE A 89 -2.79 2.99 10.97
C PHE A 89 -3.67 4.23 10.86
N GLY A 90 -4.86 4.11 10.26
CA GLY A 90 -5.86 5.17 10.23
C GLY A 90 -6.28 5.62 11.63
N VAL A 91 -6.50 4.69 12.57
CA VAL A 91 -6.80 5.04 13.97
C VAL A 91 -5.64 5.81 14.62
N ARG A 92 -4.39 5.39 14.40
CA ARG A 92 -3.21 6.06 14.96
C ARG A 92 -3.01 7.46 14.39
N LEU A 93 -3.24 7.65 13.10
CA LEU A 93 -3.26 9.00 12.49
C LEU A 93 -4.41 9.83 13.05
N GLY A 94 -5.59 9.24 13.24
CA GLY A 94 -6.72 9.89 13.92
C GLY A 94 -6.39 10.36 15.33
N GLN A 95 -5.67 9.53 16.10
CA GLN A 95 -5.18 9.89 17.44
C GLN A 95 -4.14 11.01 17.41
N ALA A 96 -3.38 11.14 16.31
CA ALA A 96 -2.45 12.24 16.09
C ALA A 96 -3.14 13.53 15.59
N GLY A 97 -4.45 13.49 15.32
CA GLY A 97 -5.25 14.66 14.95
C GLY A 97 -5.62 14.75 13.46
N TYR A 98 -5.21 13.78 12.65
CA TYR A 98 -5.55 13.74 11.22
C TYR A 98 -6.97 13.20 11.01
N LYS A 99 -7.67 13.80 10.05
CA LYS A 99 -8.98 13.36 9.57
C LYS A 99 -8.84 12.62 8.25
N GLU A 100 -9.95 12.06 7.79
CA GLU A 100 -10.02 11.38 6.50
C GLU A 100 -9.65 12.32 5.35
N GLU A 101 -10.05 13.59 5.43
CA GLU A 101 -9.68 14.60 4.44
C GLU A 101 -8.17 14.81 4.38
N ASP A 102 -7.49 14.85 5.54
CA ASP A 102 -6.02 14.98 5.62
C ASP A 102 -5.32 13.77 4.99
N ILE A 103 -5.86 12.56 5.21
CA ILE A 103 -5.33 11.33 4.59
C ILE A 103 -5.45 11.41 3.07
N ASN A 104 -6.62 11.82 2.57
CA ASN A 104 -6.87 11.96 1.14
C ASN A 104 -5.96 13.03 0.51
N GLU A 105 -5.75 14.17 1.18
CA GLU A 105 -4.83 15.20 0.72
C GLU A 105 -3.37 14.72 0.74
N ARG A 106 -2.95 14.05 1.81
CA ARG A 106 -1.60 13.50 1.91
C ARG A 106 -1.34 12.44 0.83
N PHE A 107 -2.32 11.61 0.52
CA PHE A 107 -2.22 10.62 -0.57
C PHE A 107 -2.02 11.28 -1.93
N LYS A 108 -2.71 12.39 -2.24
CA LYS A 108 -2.48 13.15 -3.49
C LYS A 108 -1.03 13.61 -3.59
N VAL A 109 -0.45 14.11 -2.49
CA VAL A 109 0.97 14.50 -2.45
C VAL A 109 1.85 13.29 -2.68
N MET A 110 1.58 12.16 -2.03
CA MET A 110 2.37 10.94 -2.18
C MET A 110 2.30 10.36 -3.60
N PHE A 111 1.17 10.46 -4.31
CA PHE A 111 1.11 10.09 -5.73
C PHE A 111 2.00 11.00 -6.59
N ALA A 112 1.94 12.33 -6.39
CA ALA A 112 2.77 13.30 -7.12
C ALA A 112 4.28 13.14 -6.85
N GLU A 113 4.67 12.71 -5.65
CA GLU A 113 6.06 12.36 -5.31
C GLU A 113 6.60 11.23 -6.20
N GLY A 114 5.77 10.22 -6.52
CA GLY A 114 6.14 9.13 -7.42
C GLY A 114 6.33 9.56 -8.87
N GLU A 115 5.40 10.36 -9.39
CA GLU A 115 5.45 10.91 -10.76
C GLU A 115 6.72 11.75 -11.00
N SER A 116 7.06 12.60 -10.02
CA SER A 116 8.23 13.50 -10.10
C SER A 116 9.55 12.74 -10.10
N ASN A 117 9.63 11.64 -9.34
CA ASN A 117 10.83 10.81 -9.26
C ASN A 117 11.12 10.07 -10.57
N GLN A 118 10.09 9.67 -11.32
CA GLN A 118 10.29 9.02 -12.62
C GLN A 118 10.78 9.96 -13.72
N GLN A 119 10.33 11.22 -13.72
CA GLN A 119 10.78 12.22 -14.69
C GLN A 119 12.25 12.63 -14.51
N SER A 120 12.85 12.27 -13.37
CA SER A 120 14.22 12.64 -12.99
C SER A 120 15.26 11.54 -13.28
N THR A 121 14.84 10.39 -13.81
CA THR A 121 15.68 9.21 -14.14
C THR A 121 15.63 8.88 -15.62
#